data_AF-A0A059AR03-F1
#
_entry.id   AF-A0A059AR03-F1
#
_cell.length_a   1.000
_cell.length_b   1.000
_cell.length_c   1.000
_cell.angle_alpha   90.00
_cell.angle_beta   90.00
_cell.angle_gamma   90.00
#
_symmetry.space_group_name_H-M   'P 1'
#
loop_
_entity.id
_entity.type
_entity.pdbx_description
1 polymer ?
#
loop_
_entity_poly.entity_id
_entity_poly.type
_entity_poly.pdbx_seq_one_letter_code
_entity_poly.pdbx_strand_id
1 'polypeptide(L)'
;MPRTDLFKAGITAQVAAIGLMQIQQPQNMDIDALLREIVKSEKDVLEQKKKAFDPAKDLNDMKVGLANLEWYKKKCENDGRGSGYFNSFKNKMATCDYEAVKFMKKLTDYWEQVVEDAEKRPQREGAPFRNR
;
A
#
# COMPACT_ATOMS: atom_id res chain seq x y z
N MET A 1 22.86 -14.49 -15.00
CA MET A 1 23.50 -14.84 -13.71
C MET A 1 22.44 -14.77 -12.60
N PRO A 2 22.18 -15.86 -11.86
CA PRO A 2 20.97 -15.98 -11.05
C PRO A 2 21.15 -15.28 -9.69
N ARG A 3 20.76 -14.00 -9.63
CA ARG A 3 20.72 -13.19 -8.40
C ARG A 3 19.82 -13.80 -7.31
N THR A 4 18.89 -14.67 -7.71
CA THR A 4 17.89 -15.33 -6.86
C THR A 4 18.50 -16.32 -5.86
N ASP A 5 19.64 -16.93 -6.20
CA ASP A 5 20.26 -17.99 -5.39
C ASP A 5 21.07 -17.42 -4.22
N LEU A 6 21.78 -16.31 -4.43
CA LEU A 6 22.55 -15.64 -3.36
C LEU A 6 21.65 -15.09 -2.25
N PHE A 7 20.49 -14.51 -2.61
CA PHE A 7 19.57 -13.95 -1.61
C PHE A 7 19.01 -15.04 -0.71
N LYS A 8 18.57 -16.16 -1.31
CA LYS A 8 18.10 -17.33 -0.57
C LYS A 8 19.19 -17.88 0.34
N ALA A 9 20.41 -18.06 -0.18
CA ALA A 9 21.55 -18.55 0.59
C ALA A 9 21.91 -17.66 1.79
N GLY A 10 21.84 -16.33 1.62
CA GLY A 10 22.09 -15.38 2.71
C GLY A 10 21.06 -15.49 3.84
N ILE A 11 19.77 -15.58 3.50
CA ILE A 11 18.70 -15.80 4.50
C ILE A 11 18.88 -17.15 5.20
N THR A 12 19.19 -18.23 4.46
CA THR A 12 19.47 -19.55 5.05
C THR A 12 20.61 -19.48 6.07
N ALA A 13 21.70 -18.79 5.74
CA ALA A 13 22.85 -18.64 6.64
C ALA A 13 22.49 -17.88 7.92
N GLN A 14 21.66 -16.83 7.82
CA GLN A 14 21.18 -16.08 8.98
C GLN A 14 20.26 -16.92 9.87
N VAL A 15 19.29 -17.63 9.28
CA VAL A 15 18.38 -18.53 10.01
C VAL A 15 19.16 -19.63 10.73
N ALA A 16 20.19 -20.19 10.08
CA ALA A 16 21.08 -21.17 10.70
C ALA A 16 21.90 -20.57 11.85
N ALA A 17 22.46 -19.36 11.67
CA ALA A 17 23.28 -18.69 12.68
C ALA A 17 22.50 -18.36 13.96
N ILE A 18 21.19 -18.07 13.86
CA ILE A 18 20.31 -17.78 14.99
C ILE A 18 19.84 -19.09 15.69
N GLY A 19 20.19 -20.26 15.14
CA GLY A 19 19.85 -21.56 15.72
C GLY A 19 18.39 -21.98 15.52
N LEU A 20 17.61 -21.23 14.73
CA LEU A 20 16.20 -21.52 14.45
C LEU A 20 15.99 -22.90 13.82
N MET A 21 16.95 -23.36 13.00
CA MET A 21 16.92 -24.70 12.41
C MET A 21 17.08 -25.82 13.43
N GLN A 22 17.78 -25.57 14.54
CA GLN A 22 18.02 -26.56 15.58
C GLN A 22 16.84 -26.65 16.56
N ILE A 23 16.20 -25.50 16.84
CA ILE A 23 15.05 -25.41 17.76
C ILE A 23 13.80 -26.08 17.18
N GLN A 24 13.67 -26.15 15.85
CA GLN A 24 12.48 -26.67 15.15
C GLN A 24 12.56 -28.15 14.73
N GLN A 25 13.75 -28.77 14.80
CA GLN A 25 13.91 -30.22 14.54
C GLN A 25 12.97 -31.13 15.37
N PRO A 26 12.61 -30.81 16.63
CA PRO A 26 11.67 -31.64 17.39
C PRO A 26 10.20 -31.46 17.00
N GLN A 27 9.84 -30.44 16.20
CA GLN A 27 8.44 -30.01 16.01
C GLN A 27 7.78 -30.47 14.70
N ASN A 28 8.40 -31.38 13.93
CA ASN A 28 7.83 -31.93 12.69
C ASN A 28 7.38 -30.85 11.67
N MET A 29 8.03 -29.68 11.71
CA MET A 29 7.72 -28.53 10.87
C MET A 29 8.52 -28.66 9.56
N ASP A 30 7.88 -28.43 8.42
CA ASP A 30 8.57 -28.39 7.13
C ASP A 30 9.48 -27.15 7.06
N ILE A 31 10.76 -27.37 7.39
CA ILE A 31 11.81 -26.33 7.43
C ILE A 31 11.95 -25.66 6.05
N ASP A 32 11.76 -26.39 4.96
CA ASP A 32 11.86 -25.85 3.61
C ASP A 32 10.68 -24.94 3.28
N ALA A 33 9.47 -25.28 3.73
CA ALA A 33 8.29 -24.43 3.62
C ALA A 33 8.47 -23.13 4.43
N LEU A 34 8.95 -23.22 5.68
CA LEU A 34 9.22 -22.05 6.49
C LEU A 34 10.26 -21.13 5.85
N LEU A 35 11.35 -21.71 5.33
CA LEU A 35 12.42 -20.94 4.69
C LEU A 35 11.95 -20.26 3.40
N ARG A 36 11.02 -20.89 2.65
CA ARG A 36 10.36 -20.25 1.50
C ARG A 36 9.52 -19.04 1.92
N GLU A 37 8.77 -19.13 3.01
CA GLU A 37 7.97 -18.01 3.54
C GLU A 37 8.85 -16.86 4.02
N ILE A 38 9.95 -17.13 4.74
CA ILE A 38 10.90 -16.09 5.17
C ILE A 38 11.54 -15.40 3.95
N VAL A 39 11.97 -16.16 2.95
CA VAL A 39 12.58 -15.60 1.73
C VAL A 39 11.58 -14.76 0.93
N LYS A 40 10.32 -15.19 0.88
CA LYS A 40 9.24 -14.45 0.22
C LYS A 40 8.95 -13.14 0.94
N SER A 41 8.77 -13.17 2.25
CA SER A 41 8.47 -11.97 3.04
C SER A 41 9.60 -10.94 2.99
N GLU A 42 10.86 -11.37 3.04
CA GLU A 42 12.02 -10.48 2.90
C GLU A 42 12.12 -9.83 1.51
N LYS A 43 11.76 -10.58 0.44
CA LYS A 43 11.66 -10.00 -0.91
C LYS A 43 10.54 -8.97 -1.00
N ASP A 44 9.39 -9.27 -0.41
CA ASP A 44 8.25 -8.34 -0.42
C ASP A 44 8.58 -7.05 0.32
N VAL A 45 9.27 -7.13 1.47
CA VAL A 45 9.77 -5.96 2.21
C VAL A 45 10.78 -5.17 1.39
N LEU A 46 11.68 -5.85 0.66
CA LEU A 46 12.66 -5.19 -0.19
C LEU A 46 12.01 -4.48 -1.39
N GLU A 47 11.03 -5.10 -2.04
CA GLU A 47 10.26 -4.46 -3.12
C GLU A 47 9.42 -3.29 -2.61
N GLN A 48 8.84 -3.41 -1.41
CA GLN A 48 8.13 -2.31 -0.76
C GLN A 48 9.08 -1.14 -0.41
N LYS A 49 10.30 -1.42 0.04
CA LYS A 49 11.33 -0.39 0.25
C LYS A 49 11.81 0.27 -1.05
N LYS A 50 11.76 -0.44 -2.18
CA LYS A 50 12.11 0.10 -3.50
C LYS A 50 11.02 0.95 -4.10
N LYS A 51 9.75 0.68 -3.80
CA LYS A 51 8.67 1.62 -4.07
C LYS A 51 8.92 2.85 -3.20
N ALA A 52 9.16 4.00 -3.83
CA ALA A 52 9.38 5.28 -3.16
C ALA A 52 8.07 5.84 -2.57
N PHE A 53 7.36 5.04 -1.80
CA PHE A 53 6.20 5.48 -1.03
C PHE A 53 6.74 6.21 0.19
N ASP A 54 6.58 7.53 0.20
CA ASP A 54 6.93 8.38 1.33
C ASP A 54 5.61 8.87 1.91
N PRO A 55 5.10 8.22 2.97
CA PRO A 55 3.79 8.55 3.52
C PRO A 55 3.64 10.03 3.87
N ALA A 56 4.72 10.72 4.28
CA ALA A 56 4.66 12.12 4.66
C ALA A 56 4.59 13.04 3.44
N LYS A 57 5.39 12.78 2.40
CA LYS A 57 5.36 13.53 1.15
C LYS A 57 4.07 13.28 0.37
N ASP A 58 3.65 12.02 0.30
CA ASP A 58 2.45 11.59 -0.40
C ASP A 58 1.18 12.10 0.30
N LEU A 59 1.19 12.25 1.63
CA LEU A 59 0.07 12.83 2.38
C LEU A 59 -0.23 14.29 2.00
N ASN A 60 0.79 15.12 1.75
CA ASN A 60 0.56 16.50 1.34
C ASN A 60 -0.09 16.57 -0.06
N ASP A 61 0.38 15.75 -0.99
CA ASP A 61 -0.22 15.63 -2.32
C ASP A 61 -1.68 15.13 -2.23
N MET A 62 -1.97 14.22 -1.30
CA MET A 62 -3.34 13.78 -1.03
C MET A 62 -4.22 14.87 -0.42
N LYS A 63 -3.70 15.71 0.48
CA LYS A 63 -4.44 16.87 1.00
C LYS A 63 -4.80 17.84 -0.12
N VAL A 64 -3.89 18.08 -1.06
CA VAL A 64 -4.18 18.87 -2.27
C VAL A 64 -5.25 18.20 -3.13
N GLY A 65 -5.19 16.87 -3.31
CA GLY A 65 -6.22 16.11 -4.00
C GLY A 65 -7.60 16.24 -3.36
N LEU A 66 -7.68 16.16 -2.02
CA LEU A 66 -8.92 16.35 -1.26
C LEU A 66 -9.50 17.76 -1.45
N ALA A 67 -8.67 18.80 -1.33
CA ALA A 67 -9.10 20.18 -1.54
C ALA A 67 -9.66 20.41 -2.96
N ASN A 68 -9.07 19.77 -3.98
CA ASN A 68 -9.59 19.83 -5.35
C ASN A 68 -10.95 19.14 -5.49
N LEU A 69 -11.19 18.01 -4.79
CA LEU A 69 -12.50 17.36 -4.77
C LEU A 69 -13.56 18.19 -4.04
N GLU A 70 -13.19 18.87 -2.96
CA GLU A 70 -14.08 19.82 -2.27
C GLU A 70 -14.45 21.01 -3.16
N TRP A 71 -13.47 21.58 -3.87
CA TRP A 71 -13.71 22.63 -4.85
C TRP A 71 -14.61 22.15 -5.98
N TYR A 72 -14.38 20.94 -6.50
CA TYR A 72 -15.20 20.32 -7.53
C TYR A 72 -16.67 20.20 -7.08
N LYS A 73 -16.92 19.72 -5.85
CA LYS A 73 -18.28 19.65 -5.28
C LYS A 73 -18.97 21.01 -5.27
N LYS A 74 -18.30 22.04 -4.73
CA LYS A 74 -18.81 23.41 -4.70
C LYS A 74 -19.06 23.98 -6.09
N LYS A 75 -18.18 23.68 -7.05
CA LYS A 75 -18.36 24.12 -8.43
C LYS A 75 -19.61 23.49 -9.06
N CYS A 76 -19.82 22.19 -8.89
CA CYS A 76 -21.02 21.52 -9.41
C CYS A 76 -22.32 22.04 -8.77
N GLU A 77 -22.26 22.48 -7.51
CA GLU A 77 -23.39 23.15 -6.83
C GLU A 77 -23.65 24.55 -7.43
N ASN A 78 -22.58 25.33 -7.65
CA ASN A 78 -22.67 26.71 -8.14
C ASN A 78 -22.98 26.82 -9.64
N ASP A 79 -22.56 25.85 -10.46
CA ASP A 79 -22.75 25.87 -11.92
C ASP A 79 -24.23 25.69 -12.34
N GLY A 80 -25.17 25.58 -11.40
CA GLY A 80 -26.60 25.49 -11.68
C GLY A 80 -26.99 24.27 -12.51
N ARG A 81 -26.10 23.26 -12.65
CA ARG A 81 -26.31 22.05 -13.48
C ARG A 81 -27.42 21.12 -12.97
N GLY A 82 -28.20 21.54 -11.98
CA GLY A 82 -29.42 20.88 -11.44
C GLY A 82 -29.24 19.49 -10.86
N SER A 83 -28.08 18.87 -11.07
CA SER A 83 -27.88 17.44 -10.97
C SER A 83 -26.79 17.09 -9.95
N GLY A 84 -26.13 18.09 -9.36
CA GLY A 84 -25.13 17.92 -8.31
C GLY A 84 -23.85 17.26 -8.79
N TYR A 85 -22.83 17.23 -7.93
CA TYR A 85 -21.51 16.69 -8.27
C TYR A 85 -21.54 15.23 -8.72
N PHE A 86 -22.49 14.43 -8.22
CA PHE A 86 -22.63 13.02 -8.57
C PHE A 86 -23.03 12.82 -10.04
N ASN A 87 -24.06 13.51 -10.51
CA ASN A 87 -24.47 13.39 -11.91
C ASN A 87 -23.47 14.06 -12.85
N SER A 88 -22.83 15.16 -12.45
CA SER A 88 -21.72 15.76 -13.22
C SER A 88 -20.59 14.74 -13.42
N PHE A 89 -20.18 14.08 -12.34
CA PHE A 89 -19.10 13.08 -12.37
C PHE A 89 -19.49 11.86 -13.21
N LYS A 90 -20.75 11.42 -13.12
CA LYS A 90 -21.28 10.29 -13.90
C LYS A 90 -21.34 10.60 -15.40
N ASN A 91 -21.74 11.82 -15.76
CA ASN A 91 -21.97 12.23 -17.14
C ASN A 91 -20.68 12.72 -17.84
N LYS A 92 -19.66 13.15 -17.08
CA LYS A 92 -18.32 13.55 -17.58
C LYS A 92 -18.35 14.56 -18.72
N MET A 93 -19.15 15.62 -18.56
CA MET A 93 -19.42 16.58 -19.64
C MET A 93 -18.55 17.84 -19.54
N ALA A 94 -17.82 18.03 -18.45
CA ALA A 94 -16.99 19.20 -18.21
C ALA A 94 -15.54 18.84 -17.90
N THR A 95 -14.60 19.72 -18.25
CA THR A 95 -13.17 19.56 -17.97
C THR A 95 -12.87 19.31 -16.48
N CYS A 96 -13.66 19.90 -15.57
CA CYS A 96 -13.52 19.68 -14.14
C CYS A 96 -13.89 18.24 -13.70
N ASP A 97 -14.75 17.54 -14.44
CA ASP A 97 -15.08 16.14 -14.15
C ASP A 97 -13.86 15.23 -14.41
N TYR A 98 -13.12 15.50 -15.49
CA TYR A 98 -11.89 14.76 -15.82
C TYR A 98 -10.77 15.00 -14.80
N GLU A 99 -10.63 16.24 -14.31
CA GLU A 99 -9.69 16.55 -13.23
C GLU A 99 -10.10 15.84 -11.92
N ALA A 100 -11.40 15.82 -11.59
CA ALA A 100 -11.90 15.09 -10.41
C ALA A 100 -11.57 13.58 -10.47
N VAL A 101 -11.67 12.95 -11.65
CA VAL A 101 -11.27 11.53 -11.85
C VAL A 101 -9.79 11.32 -11.53
N LYS A 102 -8.91 12.23 -11.97
CA LYS A 102 -7.45 12.13 -11.71
C LYS A 102 -7.17 12.20 -10.21
N PHE A 103 -7.78 13.14 -9.49
CA PHE A 103 -7.60 13.26 -8.05
C PHE A 103 -8.18 12.07 -7.29
N MET A 104 -9.35 11.59 -7.71
CA MET A 104 -9.97 10.41 -7.09
C MET A 104 -9.09 9.17 -7.25
N LYS A 105 -8.54 8.94 -8.46
CA LYS A 105 -7.62 7.82 -8.69
C LYS A 105 -6.37 7.91 -7.80
N LYS A 106 -5.72 9.07 -7.73
CA LYS A 106 -4.54 9.27 -6.88
C LYS A 106 -4.84 9.00 -5.40
N LEU A 107 -6.00 9.45 -4.92
CA LEU A 107 -6.43 9.21 -3.54
C LEU A 107 -6.72 7.73 -3.29
N THR A 108 -7.36 7.03 -4.23
CA THR A 108 -7.60 5.59 -4.14
C THR A 108 -6.28 4.82 -4.07
N ASP A 109 -5.38 5.06 -5.02
CA ASP A 109 -4.08 4.37 -5.09
C ASP A 109 -3.28 4.58 -3.78
N TYR A 110 -3.31 5.81 -3.23
CA TYR A 110 -2.66 6.11 -1.95
C TYR A 110 -3.29 5.34 -0.77
N TRP A 111 -4.62 5.40 -0.62
CA TRP A 111 -5.29 4.76 0.51
C TRP A 111 -5.22 3.24 0.44
N GLU A 112 -5.26 2.65 -0.76
CA GLU A 112 -5.01 1.21 -0.95
C GLU A 112 -3.62 0.83 -0.43
N GLN A 113 -2.58 1.60 -0.76
CA GLN A 113 -1.24 1.35 -0.26
C GLN A 113 -1.14 1.54 1.26
N VAL A 114 -1.77 2.58 1.83
CA VAL A 114 -1.80 2.79 3.28
C VAL A 114 -2.47 1.62 4.01
N VAL A 115 -3.59 1.11 3.49
CA VAL A 115 -4.30 -0.04 4.07
C VAL A 115 -3.48 -1.31 3.92
N GLU A 116 -2.91 -1.58 2.75
CA GLU A 116 -2.05 -2.74 2.53
C GLU A 116 -0.84 -2.74 3.48
N ASP A 117 -0.20 -1.59 3.66
CA ASP A 117 0.93 -1.41 4.59
C ASP A 117 0.51 -1.62 6.06
N ALA A 118 -0.70 -1.15 6.43
CA ALA A 118 -1.25 -1.33 7.76
C ALA A 118 -1.58 -2.79 8.07
N GLU A 119 -2.18 -3.51 7.12
CA GLU A 119 -2.54 -4.92 7.24
C GLU A 119 -1.32 -5.84 7.29
N LYS A 120 -0.27 -5.53 6.52
CA LYS A 120 0.99 -6.29 6.54
C LYS A 120 1.81 -6.09 7.82
N ARG A 121 1.65 -4.95 8.49
CA ARG A 121 2.40 -4.59 9.71
C ARG A 121 1.47 -4.08 10.80
N PRO A 122 0.57 -4.93 11.31
CA PRO A 122 -0.40 -4.53 12.30
C PRO A 122 0.30 -4.15 13.61
N GLN A 123 -0.12 -3.04 14.22
CA GLN A 123 0.45 -2.58 15.50
C GLN A 123 0.12 -3.57 16.65
N ARG A 124 -1.06 -4.20 16.56
CA ARG A 124 -1.51 -5.40 17.27
C ARG A 124 -2.50 -6.14 16.38
N GLU A 125 -2.58 -7.46 16.49
CA GLU A 125 -3.54 -8.28 15.75
C GLU A 125 -4.98 -7.79 16.02
N GLY A 126 -5.73 -7.50 14.95
CA GLY A 126 -7.10 -6.95 15.03
C GLY A 126 -7.21 -5.48 15.48
N ALA A 127 -6.11 -4.77 15.73
CA ALA A 127 -6.18 -3.36 16.10
C ALA A 127 -6.32 -2.45 14.87
N PRO A 128 -7.19 -1.42 14.91
CA PRO A 128 -7.29 -0.43 13.86
C PRO A 128 -5.96 0.30 13.66
N PHE A 129 -5.65 0.68 12.42
CA PHE A 129 -4.52 1.55 12.13
C PHE A 129 -4.66 2.87 12.89
N ARG A 130 -3.73 3.14 13.83
CA ARG A 130 -3.63 4.43 14.53
C ARG A 130 -2.42 5.18 14.01
N ASN A 131 -2.63 6.46 13.73
CA ASN A 131 -1.67 7.44 13.19
C ASN A 131 -0.23 7.12 13.60
N ARG A 132 0.62 6.80 12.63
CA ARG A 132 2.08 6.75 12.78
C ARG A 132 2.68 8.14 12.61
#